data_AF-A0A7R9VUN1-F1
#
_entry.id   AF-A0A7R9VUN1-F1
#
_cell.length_a   1.000
_cell.length_b   1.000
_cell.length_c   1.000
_cell.angle_alpha   90.00
_cell.angle_beta   90.00
_cell.angle_gamma   90.00
#
_symmetry.space_group_name_H-M   'P 1'
#
loop_
_entity.id
_entity.type
_entity.pdbx_description
1 polymer ?
#
loop_
_entity_poly.entity_id
_entity_poly.type
_entity_poly.pdbx_seq_one_letter_code
_entity_poly.pdbx_strand_id
1 'polypeptide(L)'
;KDEPLVLEPVPPASYAVETSLTGGPNSDEPVHTLTVHLGAPGHPDPLVLQTGKIARQAAGSVTLTRGDTVLLATASRDDDPRDGLDFLPLSVEHQERFSSAGLTSGSYNKRDGRPAEHEVLTCRLIDRPIRPLIAEGWRHETQLLSWVLSYDGERSPDPLAIVASSAALWLSDVPLAKPVAAATVGYVDEQFVLNPTHDQMEKSSLELTVAGTKDGVLMIEGVADFLPEDIMVKAVQFGHDAIKVICEGLEELGKVAGTTEKKTDTLVEFPEGLQEAVDELALEKVDDMFANGGGKDKTAAGAEMRSIQKMCIETLGAED
;
A
#
# COMPACT_ATOMS: atom_id res chain seq x y z
N LYS A 1 -4.92 21.27 32.38
CA LYS A 1 -3.93 22.37 32.21
C LYS A 1 -3.35 22.11 30.85
N ASP A 2 -3.99 22.63 29.81
CA ASP A 2 -3.60 22.36 28.44
C ASP A 2 -2.46 23.31 28.11
N GLU A 3 -1.24 22.78 28.15
CA GLU A 3 -0.12 23.45 27.52
C GLU A 3 -0.40 23.48 26.02
N PRO A 4 -0.26 24.65 25.36
CA PRO A 4 -0.54 24.79 23.94
C PRO A 4 0.36 23.84 23.12
N LEU A 5 -0.16 23.31 22.01
CA LEU A 5 0.64 22.50 21.09
C LEU A 5 1.91 23.25 20.67
N VAL A 6 3.06 22.75 21.10
CA VAL A 6 4.36 23.24 20.66
C VAL A 6 4.80 22.38 19.48
N LEU A 7 4.70 22.95 18.28
CA LEU A 7 5.20 22.31 17.07
C LEU A 7 6.70 22.58 16.93
N GLU A 8 7.48 21.51 16.81
CA GLU A 8 8.91 21.60 16.56
C GLU A 8 9.19 22.19 15.16
N PRO A 9 10.29 22.93 14.98
CA PRO A 9 10.70 23.39 13.65
C PRO A 9 11.02 22.21 12.74
N VAL A 10 10.40 22.15 11.57
CA VAL A 10 10.57 21.05 10.60
C VAL A 10 11.34 21.55 9.37
N PRO A 11 12.32 20.78 8.85
CA PRO A 11 13.02 21.12 7.60
C PRO A 11 12.06 21.13 6.41
N PRO A 12 12.30 21.90 5.34
CA PRO A 12 11.42 21.93 4.18
C PRO A 12 11.30 20.55 3.52
N ALA A 13 10.15 20.32 2.88
CA ALA A 13 9.89 19.09 2.14
C ALA A 13 10.99 18.85 1.09
N SER A 14 11.64 17.69 1.15
CA SER A 14 12.75 17.33 0.27
C SER A 14 13.00 15.83 0.29
N TYR A 15 13.68 15.33 -0.74
CA TYR A 15 14.18 13.96 -0.77
C TYR A 15 15.59 13.93 -1.37
N ALA A 16 16.38 12.94 -0.97
CA ALA A 16 17.71 12.68 -1.50
C ALA A 16 17.95 11.17 -1.60
N VAL A 17 18.61 10.74 -2.68
CA VAL A 17 19.01 9.34 -2.88
C VAL A 17 20.53 9.27 -2.92
N GLU A 18 21.10 8.42 -2.06
CA GLU A 18 22.53 8.17 -1.97
C GLU A 18 22.82 6.69 -2.21
N THR A 19 23.98 6.39 -2.79
CA THR A 19 24.45 5.02 -3.00
C THR A 19 25.79 4.82 -2.30
N SER A 20 25.87 3.83 -1.41
CA SER A 20 27.11 3.44 -0.75
C SER A 20 27.52 2.02 -1.14
N LEU A 21 28.82 1.78 -1.25
CA LEU A 21 29.39 0.46 -1.52
C LEU A 21 29.75 -0.24 -0.20
N THR A 22 28.78 -0.36 0.69
CA THR A 22 28.96 -0.92 2.05
C THR A 22 28.16 -2.22 2.24
N GLY A 23 28.04 -3.03 1.19
CA GLY A 23 27.17 -4.22 1.14
C GLY A 23 27.57 -5.34 2.12
N GLY A 24 27.16 -5.25 3.38
CA GLY A 24 27.29 -6.35 4.36
C GLY A 24 28.72 -6.87 4.58
N PRO A 25 28.91 -7.96 5.34
CA PRO A 25 30.24 -8.46 5.70
C PRO A 25 31.09 -8.97 4.51
N ASN A 26 30.48 -9.20 3.33
CA ASN A 26 31.07 -10.00 2.25
C ASN A 26 30.75 -9.52 0.81
N SER A 27 30.23 -8.31 0.56
CA SER A 27 29.94 -7.88 -0.83
C SER A 27 30.18 -6.39 -1.11
N ASP A 28 30.83 -6.10 -2.24
CA ASP A 28 30.97 -4.76 -2.84
C ASP A 28 29.65 -4.30 -3.52
N GLU A 29 28.50 -4.83 -3.10
CA GLU A 29 27.21 -4.53 -3.71
C GLU A 29 26.67 -3.17 -3.25
N PRO A 30 26.00 -2.42 -4.15
CA PRO A 30 25.49 -1.10 -3.85
C PRO A 30 24.30 -1.19 -2.88
N VAL A 31 24.32 -0.29 -1.92
CA VAL A 31 23.21 -0.02 -1.01
C VAL A 31 22.67 1.35 -1.37
N HIS A 32 21.39 1.40 -1.72
CA HIS A 32 20.70 2.65 -2.05
C HIS A 32 19.88 3.10 -0.85
N THR A 33 20.04 4.37 -0.48
CA THR A 33 19.36 4.99 0.66
C THR A 33 18.61 6.23 0.18
N LEU A 34 17.30 6.22 0.37
CA LEU A 34 16.41 7.36 0.17
C LEU A 34 16.16 8.02 1.52
N THR A 35 16.42 9.31 1.65
CA THR A 35 16.06 10.11 2.82
C THR A 35 15.02 11.13 2.42
N VAL A 36 13.89 11.17 3.13
CA VAL A 36 12.75 12.04 2.84
C VAL A 36 12.43 12.90 4.07
N HIS A 37 12.41 14.21 3.88
CA HIS A 37 11.85 15.17 4.82
C HIS A 37 10.48 15.61 4.33
N LEU A 38 9.45 15.52 5.17
CA LEU A 38 8.07 15.83 4.77
C LEU A 38 7.70 17.32 4.90
N GLY A 39 8.47 18.11 5.66
CA GLY A 39 8.23 19.55 5.79
C GLY A 39 6.91 19.96 6.42
N ALA A 40 6.27 19.05 7.16
CA ALA A 40 5.00 19.28 7.81
C ALA A 40 5.13 19.16 9.35
N PRO A 41 4.37 19.95 10.13
CA PRO A 41 4.32 19.82 11.58
C PRO A 41 4.05 18.38 12.04
N GLY A 42 4.75 17.92 13.08
CA GLY A 42 4.64 16.54 13.60
C GLY A 42 5.66 15.55 13.02
N HIS A 43 6.46 15.97 12.03
CA HIS A 43 7.44 15.12 11.35
C HIS A 43 8.88 15.68 11.30
N PRO A 44 9.55 15.89 12.45
CA PRO A 44 10.90 16.47 12.50
C PRO A 44 11.96 15.55 11.88
N ASP A 45 11.87 14.25 12.15
CA ASP A 45 12.83 13.27 11.65
C ASP A 45 12.57 12.89 10.20
N PRO A 46 13.60 12.54 9.41
CA PRO A 46 13.39 12.01 8.08
C PRO A 46 12.82 10.59 8.09
N LEU A 47 12.16 10.22 7.00
CA LEU A 47 11.96 8.83 6.63
C LEU A 47 13.19 8.36 5.85
N VAL A 48 13.82 7.27 6.30
CA VAL A 48 14.99 6.69 5.63
C VAL A 48 14.60 5.31 5.10
N LEU A 49 14.69 5.11 3.78
CA LEU A 49 14.40 3.85 3.13
C LEU A 49 15.68 3.30 2.51
N GLN A 50 16.03 2.07 2.86
CA GLN A 50 17.27 1.44 2.43
C GLN A 50 17.00 0.10 1.74
N THR A 51 17.63 -0.13 0.59
CA THR A 51 17.59 -1.40 -0.15
C THR A 51 19.00 -1.92 -0.46
N GLY A 52 19.11 -3.18 -0.88
CA GLY A 52 20.38 -3.84 -1.24
C GLY A 52 21.15 -4.45 -0.07
N LYS A 53 20.79 -4.15 1.20
CA LYS A 53 21.51 -4.66 2.38
C LYS A 53 20.92 -5.95 2.99
N ILE A 54 19.60 -6.06 3.09
CA ILE A 54 18.88 -7.14 3.79
C ILE A 54 17.89 -7.80 2.83
N ALA A 55 17.67 -9.10 2.97
CA ALA A 55 16.69 -9.88 2.21
C ALA A 55 16.84 -9.81 0.68
N ARG A 56 18.09 -9.79 0.18
CA ARG A 56 18.43 -9.69 -1.26
C ARG A 56 17.87 -10.81 -2.16
N GLN A 57 17.39 -11.90 -1.57
CA GLN A 57 16.77 -13.00 -2.32
C GLN A 57 15.29 -12.75 -2.63
N ALA A 58 14.64 -11.81 -1.93
CA ALA A 58 13.30 -11.37 -2.29
C ALA A 58 13.35 -10.61 -3.62
N ALA A 59 12.23 -10.60 -4.35
CA ALA A 59 12.14 -9.84 -5.59
C ALA A 59 12.33 -8.33 -5.34
N GLY A 60 11.88 -7.84 -4.19
CA GLY A 60 12.23 -6.51 -3.69
C GLY A 60 12.25 -6.47 -2.16
N SER A 61 13.13 -5.65 -1.58
CA SER A 61 13.21 -5.47 -0.13
C SER A 61 13.58 -4.04 0.26
N VAL A 62 13.00 -3.58 1.36
CA VAL A 62 13.26 -2.25 1.94
C VAL A 62 13.29 -2.35 3.45
N THR A 63 14.32 -1.75 4.05
CA THR A 63 14.30 -1.39 5.48
C THR A 63 13.93 0.08 5.58
N LEU A 64 12.80 0.38 6.22
CA LEU A 64 12.36 1.74 6.49
C LEU A 64 12.66 2.09 7.94
N THR A 65 13.26 3.25 8.17
CA THR A 65 13.58 3.78 9.50
C THR A 65 13.03 5.19 9.66
N ARG A 66 12.44 5.46 10.82
CA ARG A 66 12.08 6.80 11.28
C ARG A 66 12.33 6.85 12.78
N GLY A 67 13.16 7.77 13.24
CA GLY A 67 13.63 7.75 14.64
C GLY A 67 14.25 6.38 14.96
N ASP A 68 13.77 5.74 16.03
CA ASP A 68 14.18 4.38 16.42
C ASP A 68 13.17 3.30 15.98
N THR A 69 12.10 3.67 15.28
CA THR A 69 11.16 2.73 14.65
C THR A 69 11.72 2.22 13.32
N VAL A 70 11.79 0.89 13.18
CA VAL A 70 12.37 0.21 12.01
C VAL A 70 11.42 -0.87 11.51
N LEU A 71 11.09 -0.82 10.22
CA LEU A 71 10.30 -1.82 9.52
C LEU A 71 11.14 -2.48 8.43
N LEU A 72 10.95 -3.78 8.23
CA LEU A 72 11.45 -4.52 7.07
C LEU A 72 10.25 -4.96 6.23
N ALA A 73 10.23 -4.53 4.98
CA ALA A 73 9.26 -4.99 3.99
C ALA A 73 9.93 -5.78 2.88
N THR A 74 9.29 -6.86 2.42
CA THR A 74 9.75 -7.67 1.30
C THR A 74 8.59 -8.01 0.37
N ALA A 75 8.84 -7.92 -0.93
CA ALA A 75 7.95 -8.38 -1.98
C ALA A 75 8.56 -9.60 -2.67
N SER A 76 7.78 -10.66 -2.81
CA SER A 76 8.17 -11.88 -3.52
C SER A 76 7.02 -12.34 -4.41
N ARG A 77 7.37 -13.01 -5.51
CA ARG A 77 6.41 -13.57 -6.45
C ARG A 77 6.92 -14.88 -7.03
N ASP A 78 6.02 -15.80 -7.35
CA ASP A 78 6.38 -17.06 -8.03
C ASP A 78 6.87 -16.81 -9.47
N ASP A 79 7.80 -17.63 -9.97
CA ASP A 79 8.39 -17.48 -11.31
C ASP A 79 7.37 -17.62 -12.43
N ASP A 80 6.43 -18.56 -12.27
CA ASP A 80 5.40 -18.88 -13.25
C ASP A 80 4.02 -18.40 -12.76
N PRO A 81 3.14 -17.94 -13.67
CA PRO A 81 1.77 -17.62 -13.33
C PRO A 81 1.02 -18.89 -12.93
N ARG A 82 0.02 -18.75 -12.06
CA ARG A 82 -0.79 -19.87 -11.61
C ARG A 82 -1.89 -20.19 -12.63
N ASP A 83 -1.83 -21.41 -13.18
CA ASP A 83 -2.81 -21.89 -14.16
C ASP A 83 -4.24 -21.91 -13.59
N GLY A 84 -5.20 -21.48 -14.40
CA GLY A 84 -6.63 -21.49 -14.06
C GLY A 84 -7.06 -20.46 -13.01
N LEU A 85 -6.19 -19.50 -12.67
CA LEU A 85 -6.52 -18.43 -11.74
C LEU A 85 -7.11 -17.22 -12.47
N ASP A 86 -8.32 -16.82 -12.10
CA ASP A 86 -9.03 -15.69 -12.70
C ASP A 86 -8.86 -14.37 -11.93
N PHE A 87 -8.26 -14.40 -10.74
CA PHE A 87 -8.06 -13.24 -9.87
C PHE A 87 -6.58 -12.94 -9.59
N LEU A 88 -6.29 -11.77 -9.03
CA LEU A 88 -4.96 -11.35 -8.57
C LEU A 88 -4.61 -12.02 -7.20
N PRO A 89 -3.67 -12.98 -7.15
CA PRO A 89 -3.27 -13.66 -5.92
C PRO A 89 -2.25 -12.83 -5.13
N LEU A 90 -2.71 -11.72 -4.56
CA LEU A 90 -1.94 -10.88 -3.65
C LEU A 90 -2.27 -11.24 -2.20
N SER A 91 -1.25 -11.64 -1.43
CA SER A 91 -1.30 -11.80 0.02
C SER A 91 -0.44 -10.73 0.70
N VAL A 92 -0.97 -10.17 1.79
CA VAL A 92 -0.27 -9.16 2.60
C VAL A 92 -0.24 -9.63 4.04
N GLU A 93 0.95 -9.69 4.63
CA GLU A 93 1.14 -10.05 6.04
C GLU A 93 1.96 -8.97 6.74
N HIS A 94 1.32 -8.31 7.70
CA HIS A 94 1.94 -7.39 8.62
C HIS A 94 2.11 -8.06 9.98
N GLN A 95 3.28 -7.94 10.61
CA GLN A 95 3.52 -8.45 11.95
C GLN A 95 4.35 -7.49 12.81
N GLU A 96 3.88 -7.27 14.02
CA GLU A 96 4.53 -6.54 15.09
C GLU A 96 5.13 -7.53 16.10
N ARG A 97 6.44 -7.73 16.05
CA ARG A 97 7.10 -8.68 16.94
C ARG A 97 7.18 -8.11 18.34
N PHE A 98 6.92 -8.91 19.38
CA PHE A 98 7.13 -8.46 20.76
C PHE A 98 8.55 -7.95 21.02
N SER A 99 9.54 -8.54 20.33
CA SER A 99 10.94 -8.12 20.42
C SER A 99 11.19 -6.69 19.94
N SER A 100 10.33 -6.15 19.06
CA SER A 100 10.46 -4.77 18.55
C SER A 100 10.31 -3.73 19.66
N ALA A 101 9.52 -4.03 20.69
CA ALA A 101 9.35 -3.22 21.89
C ALA A 101 10.19 -3.74 23.08
N GLY A 102 11.12 -4.67 22.86
CA GLY A 102 11.92 -5.28 23.93
C GLY A 102 11.13 -6.18 24.88
N LEU A 103 9.95 -6.68 24.44
CA LEU A 103 9.06 -7.51 25.24
C LEU A 103 9.13 -8.99 24.81
N THR A 104 8.64 -9.87 25.69
CA THR A 104 8.42 -11.29 25.37
C THR A 104 6.93 -11.57 25.35
N SER A 105 6.47 -12.37 24.39
CA SER A 105 5.06 -12.78 24.27
C SER A 105 4.51 -13.31 25.60
N GLY A 106 3.34 -12.80 25.99
CA GLY A 106 2.59 -13.28 27.16
C GLY A 106 2.04 -14.71 27.00
N SER A 107 1.99 -15.23 25.77
CA SER A 107 1.41 -16.54 25.45
C SER A 107 2.11 -17.71 26.16
N TYR A 108 1.44 -18.88 26.22
CA TYR A 108 2.02 -20.10 26.78
C TYR A 108 3.31 -20.51 26.06
N ASN A 109 3.33 -20.40 24.72
CA ASN A 109 4.48 -20.78 23.89
C ASN A 109 5.61 -19.75 23.88
N LYS A 110 5.42 -18.56 24.46
CA LYS A 110 6.41 -17.46 24.47
C LYS A 110 6.93 -17.10 23.08
N ARG A 111 6.04 -17.17 22.08
CA ARG A 111 6.32 -16.84 20.67
C ARG A 111 5.21 -15.95 20.11
N ASP A 112 5.56 -15.16 19.10
CA ASP A 112 4.58 -14.48 18.26
C ASP A 112 3.67 -15.54 17.61
N GLY A 113 2.37 -15.27 17.64
CA GLY A 113 1.33 -16.26 17.36
C GLY A 113 0.58 -15.96 16.07
N ARG A 114 -0.73 -16.17 16.11
CA ARG A 114 -1.61 -15.66 15.05
C ARG A 114 -1.62 -14.13 15.08
N PRO A 115 -1.77 -13.48 13.92
CA PRO A 115 -1.93 -12.03 13.86
C PRO A 115 -3.08 -11.57 14.76
N ALA A 116 -2.83 -10.50 15.51
CA ALA A 116 -3.82 -9.75 16.25
C ALA A 116 -4.75 -8.98 15.31
N GLU A 117 -5.87 -8.50 15.84
CA GLU A 117 -6.86 -7.76 15.04
C GLU A 117 -6.26 -6.52 14.38
N HIS A 118 -5.45 -5.75 15.11
CA HIS A 118 -4.81 -4.56 14.56
C HIS A 118 -3.83 -4.91 13.44
N GLU A 119 -3.02 -5.96 13.59
CA GLU A 119 -2.12 -6.44 12.53
C GLU A 119 -2.90 -6.82 11.25
N VAL A 120 -4.07 -7.45 11.39
CA VAL A 120 -4.96 -7.77 10.25
C VAL A 120 -5.55 -6.49 9.63
N LEU A 121 -5.91 -5.49 10.43
CA LEU A 121 -6.35 -4.19 9.92
C LEU A 121 -5.23 -3.49 9.14
N THR A 122 -3.99 -3.52 9.63
CA THR A 122 -2.82 -2.98 8.93
C THR A 122 -2.55 -3.73 7.62
N CYS A 123 -2.73 -5.06 7.58
CA CYS A 123 -2.68 -5.82 6.31
C CYS A 123 -3.67 -5.26 5.28
N ARG A 124 -4.92 -4.97 5.71
CA ARG A 124 -5.95 -4.39 4.83
C ARG A 124 -5.63 -2.95 4.43
N LEU A 125 -5.02 -2.16 5.31
CA LEU A 125 -4.57 -0.80 5.01
C LEU A 125 -3.47 -0.78 3.95
N ILE A 126 -2.58 -1.78 3.95
CA ILE A 126 -1.55 -1.97 2.93
C ILE A 126 -2.15 -2.47 1.61
N ASP A 127 -3.03 -3.49 1.66
CA ASP A 127 -3.60 -4.14 0.46
C ASP A 127 -4.44 -3.16 -0.38
N ARG A 128 -5.38 -2.45 0.25
CA ARG A 128 -6.37 -1.59 -0.40
C ARG A 128 -5.80 -0.60 -1.43
N PRO A 129 -4.77 0.20 -1.12
CA PRO A 129 -4.22 1.15 -2.09
C PRO A 129 -3.26 0.51 -3.10
N ILE A 130 -2.65 -0.65 -2.80
CA ILE A 130 -1.69 -1.31 -3.70
C ILE A 130 -2.40 -2.15 -4.76
N ARG A 131 -3.42 -2.92 -4.36
CA ARG A 131 -4.11 -3.90 -5.22
C ARG A 131 -4.59 -3.32 -6.56
N PRO A 132 -5.19 -2.11 -6.64
CA PRO A 132 -5.65 -1.54 -7.91
C PRO A 132 -4.54 -1.09 -8.86
N LEU A 133 -3.30 -0.98 -8.38
CA LEU A 133 -2.15 -0.50 -9.18
C LEU A 133 -1.31 -1.62 -9.78
N ILE A 134 -1.55 -2.87 -9.38
CA ILE A 134 -0.91 -4.03 -10.03
C ILE A 134 -1.60 -4.25 -11.37
N ALA A 135 -0.82 -4.45 -12.43
CA ALA A 135 -1.34 -4.62 -13.78
C ALA A 135 -2.41 -5.74 -13.87
N GLU A 136 -3.46 -5.46 -14.63
CA GLU A 136 -4.46 -6.45 -14.98
C GLU A 136 -3.80 -7.65 -15.71
N GLY A 137 -4.34 -8.85 -15.52
CA GLY A 137 -3.72 -10.07 -16.04
C GLY A 137 -2.53 -10.61 -15.23
N TRP A 138 -2.08 -9.93 -14.16
CA TRP A 138 -1.04 -10.49 -13.28
C TRP A 138 -1.57 -11.68 -12.46
N ARG A 139 -1.00 -12.87 -12.68
CA ARG A 139 -1.42 -14.15 -12.06
C ARG A 139 -0.31 -14.90 -11.33
N HIS A 140 0.80 -14.23 -11.02
CA HIS A 140 1.85 -14.78 -10.16
C HIS A 140 1.44 -14.63 -8.70
N GLU A 141 1.52 -15.71 -7.92
CA GLU A 141 1.31 -15.65 -6.48
C GLU A 141 2.30 -14.64 -5.89
N THR A 142 1.77 -13.56 -5.30
CA THR A 142 2.55 -12.40 -4.86
C THR A 142 2.34 -12.21 -3.37
N GLN A 143 3.44 -12.18 -2.61
CA GLN A 143 3.43 -12.00 -1.17
C GLN A 143 4.15 -10.70 -0.79
N LEU A 144 3.48 -9.89 0.01
CA LEU A 144 4.07 -8.77 0.73
C LEU A 144 4.16 -9.11 2.21
N LEU A 145 5.37 -9.04 2.75
CA LEU A 145 5.62 -9.15 4.18
C LEU A 145 6.07 -7.79 4.71
N SER A 146 5.54 -7.37 5.85
CA SER A 146 5.95 -6.16 6.58
C SER A 146 6.14 -6.48 8.05
N TRP A 147 7.38 -6.42 8.54
CA TRP A 147 7.70 -6.69 9.94
C TRP A 147 8.21 -5.45 10.65
N VAL A 148 7.63 -5.15 11.82
CA VAL A 148 8.20 -4.15 12.74
C VAL A 148 9.34 -4.81 13.51
N LEU A 149 10.56 -4.32 13.27
CA LEU A 149 11.80 -4.84 13.86
C LEU A 149 12.20 -4.07 15.14
N SER A 150 11.89 -2.78 15.19
CA SER A 150 12.13 -1.90 16.32
C SER A 150 10.99 -0.89 16.40
N TYR A 151 10.57 -0.55 17.61
CA TYR A 151 9.48 0.38 17.86
C TYR A 151 9.83 1.34 19.00
N ASP A 152 9.79 2.64 18.72
CA ASP A 152 10.15 3.69 19.69
C ASP A 152 9.03 4.05 20.67
N GLY A 153 7.80 3.62 20.39
CA GLY A 153 6.64 3.92 21.24
C GLY A 153 6.05 5.32 21.03
N GLU A 154 6.50 6.09 20.04
CA GLU A 154 6.04 7.47 19.87
C GLU A 154 4.85 7.61 18.92
N ARG A 155 4.78 6.82 17.84
CA ARG A 155 3.83 7.02 16.72
C ARG A 155 3.35 5.70 16.14
N SER A 156 2.18 5.66 15.49
CA SER A 156 1.74 4.44 14.80
C SER A 156 2.70 4.05 13.65
N PRO A 157 3.07 2.75 13.52
CA PRO A 157 3.85 2.24 12.40
C PRO A 157 3.01 2.02 11.12
N ASP A 158 1.68 2.12 11.18
CA ASP A 158 0.77 1.78 10.07
C ASP A 158 1.05 2.52 8.75
N PRO A 159 1.17 3.87 8.72
CA PRO A 159 1.48 4.57 7.47
C PRO A 159 2.88 4.17 6.94
N LEU A 160 3.82 3.87 7.84
CA LEU A 160 5.16 3.41 7.45
C LEU A 160 5.11 2.00 6.86
N ALA A 161 4.23 1.12 7.34
CA ALA A 161 4.05 -0.21 6.80
C ALA A 161 3.54 -0.17 5.35
N ILE A 162 2.63 0.76 5.03
CA ILE A 162 2.16 1.01 3.65
C ILE A 162 3.31 1.48 2.77
N VAL A 163 4.05 2.50 3.22
CA VAL A 163 5.19 3.06 2.47
C VAL A 163 6.27 2.00 2.24
N ALA A 164 6.66 1.24 3.27
CA ALA A 164 7.68 0.20 3.16
C ALA A 164 7.25 -0.94 2.22
N SER A 165 6.00 -1.40 2.33
CA SER A 165 5.45 -2.46 1.48
C SER A 165 5.36 -2.02 0.02
N SER A 166 4.88 -0.79 -0.22
CA SER A 166 4.84 -0.25 -1.57
C SER A 166 6.23 -0.03 -2.15
N ALA A 167 7.20 0.42 -1.35
CA ALA A 167 8.58 0.58 -1.78
C ALA A 167 9.22 -0.77 -2.14
N ALA A 168 8.99 -1.81 -1.34
CA ALA A 168 9.48 -3.17 -1.64
C ALA A 168 8.88 -3.71 -2.95
N LEU A 169 7.57 -3.48 -3.18
CA LEU A 169 6.92 -3.87 -4.44
C LEU A 169 7.39 -3.02 -5.62
N TRP A 170 7.59 -1.73 -5.41
CA TRP A 170 8.11 -0.83 -6.44
C TRP A 170 9.55 -1.18 -6.84
N LEU A 171 10.34 -1.74 -5.93
CA LEU A 171 11.69 -2.23 -6.21
C LEU A 171 11.74 -3.66 -6.74
N SER A 172 10.60 -4.37 -6.83
CA SER A 172 10.54 -5.69 -7.44
C SER A 172 10.22 -5.64 -8.94
N ASP A 173 10.20 -6.81 -9.57
CA ASP A 173 9.80 -6.99 -10.96
C ASP A 173 8.27 -7.07 -11.15
N VAL A 174 7.48 -7.02 -10.07
CA VAL A 174 6.00 -7.01 -10.16
C VAL A 174 5.55 -5.73 -10.87
N PRO A 175 4.61 -5.80 -11.84
CA PRO A 175 4.15 -4.65 -12.63
C PRO A 175 3.21 -3.74 -11.83
N LEU A 176 3.77 -3.02 -10.85
CA LEU A 176 3.12 -1.95 -10.13
C LEU A 176 3.21 -0.65 -10.95
N ALA A 177 2.06 -0.05 -11.28
CA ALA A 177 2.01 1.12 -12.15
C ALA A 177 2.72 2.35 -11.55
N LYS A 178 2.56 2.59 -10.24
CA LYS A 178 3.10 3.75 -9.51
C LYS A 178 3.36 3.38 -8.04
N PRO A 179 4.38 3.95 -7.38
CA PRO A 179 4.55 3.77 -5.95
C PRO A 179 3.42 4.47 -5.17
N VAL A 180 3.03 3.86 -4.06
CA VAL A 180 2.05 4.36 -3.10
C VAL A 180 2.78 4.82 -1.86
N ALA A 181 2.35 5.95 -1.31
CA ALA A 181 2.72 6.36 0.02
C ALA A 181 1.48 6.65 0.87
N ALA A 182 1.69 6.75 2.18
CA ALA A 182 0.63 7.05 3.13
C ALA A 182 1.12 7.98 4.24
N ALA A 183 0.18 8.70 4.83
CA ALA A 183 0.39 9.49 6.03
C ALA A 183 -0.89 9.54 6.86
N THR A 184 -0.74 9.67 8.17
CA THR A 184 -1.84 9.90 9.11
C THR A 184 -1.91 11.38 9.44
N VAL A 185 -3.10 11.97 9.42
CA VAL A 185 -3.34 13.37 9.70
C VAL A 185 -4.16 13.49 10.99
N GLY A 186 -3.62 14.23 11.95
CA GLY A 186 -4.30 14.67 13.16
C GLY A 186 -4.83 16.10 13.04
N TYR A 187 -5.79 16.46 13.89
CA TYR A 187 -6.31 17.82 14.05
C TYR A 187 -6.32 18.19 15.54
N VAL A 188 -5.28 18.89 15.98
CA VAL A 188 -5.00 19.24 17.38
C VAL A 188 -4.94 20.77 17.49
N ASP A 189 -5.65 21.35 18.46
CA ASP A 189 -5.70 22.81 18.67
C ASP A 189 -5.97 23.62 17.37
N GLU A 190 -6.92 23.15 16.56
CA GLU A 190 -7.29 23.71 15.25
C GLU A 190 -6.18 23.69 14.18
N GLN A 191 -5.17 22.83 14.34
CA GLN A 191 -4.05 22.68 13.42
C GLN A 191 -3.89 21.24 12.93
N PHE A 192 -3.55 21.09 11.65
CA PHE A 192 -3.20 19.78 11.08
C PHE A 192 -1.80 19.36 11.52
N VAL A 193 -1.68 18.11 11.96
CA VAL A 193 -0.41 17.49 12.37
C VAL A 193 -0.21 16.22 11.56
N LEU A 194 0.95 16.08 10.93
CA LEU A 194 1.29 14.90 10.12
C LEU A 194 1.98 13.84 10.99
N ASN A 195 1.51 12.60 10.86
CA ASN A 195 1.94 11.44 11.62
C ASN A 195 2.11 11.78 13.12
N PRO A 196 1.02 12.23 13.78
CA PRO A 196 1.06 12.70 15.16
C PRO A 196 1.56 11.60 16.12
N THR A 197 2.16 12.01 17.23
CA THR A 197 2.49 11.09 18.34
C THR A 197 1.23 10.57 19.02
N HIS A 198 1.33 9.50 19.79
CA HIS A 198 0.21 8.99 20.60
C HIS A 198 -0.36 10.09 21.51
N ASP A 199 0.52 10.85 22.19
CA ASP A 199 0.11 11.99 23.04
C ASP A 199 -0.61 13.11 22.26
N GLN A 200 -0.23 13.35 21.00
CA GLN A 200 -0.92 14.29 20.13
C GLN A 200 -2.26 13.72 19.66
N MET A 201 -2.31 12.42 19.37
CA MET A 201 -3.53 11.75 18.92
C MET A 201 -4.60 11.72 20.02
N GLU A 202 -4.21 11.57 21.29
CA GLU A 202 -5.14 11.66 22.43
C GLU A 202 -5.86 13.02 22.52
N LYS A 203 -5.24 14.09 21.99
CA LYS A 203 -5.80 15.44 21.92
C LYS A 203 -6.42 15.76 20.56
N SER A 204 -6.35 14.83 19.62
CA SER A 204 -6.78 15.06 18.26
C SER A 204 -8.28 14.83 18.11
N SER A 205 -8.92 15.71 17.35
CA SER A 205 -10.31 15.53 16.90
C SER A 205 -10.41 14.83 15.53
N LEU A 206 -9.27 14.42 14.98
CA LEU A 206 -9.16 13.70 13.71
C LEU A 206 -8.07 12.63 13.79
N GLU A 207 -8.35 11.44 13.31
CA GLU A 207 -7.34 10.45 12.96
C GLU A 207 -7.65 9.99 11.53
N LEU A 208 -6.88 10.47 10.57
CA LEU A 208 -7.15 10.22 9.15
C LEU A 208 -5.91 9.67 8.45
N THR A 209 -5.91 8.38 8.14
CA THR A 209 -4.89 7.78 7.28
C THR A 209 -5.30 7.93 5.82
N VAL A 210 -4.45 8.60 5.06
CA VAL A 210 -4.58 8.80 3.62
C VAL A 210 -3.48 8.01 2.93
N ALA A 211 -3.82 7.27 1.89
CA ALA A 211 -2.85 6.60 1.03
C ALA A 211 -3.15 6.88 -0.45
N GLY A 212 -2.11 7.03 -1.24
CA GLY A 212 -2.26 7.36 -2.65
C GLY A 212 -0.94 7.40 -3.40
N THR A 213 -1.05 7.81 -4.67
CA THR A 213 0.10 8.10 -5.53
C THR A 213 0.32 9.62 -5.58
N LYS A 214 1.36 10.07 -6.28
CA LYS A 214 1.56 11.50 -6.54
C LYS A 214 0.37 12.17 -7.23
N ASP A 215 -0.38 11.41 -8.04
CA ASP A 215 -1.47 11.95 -8.86
C ASP A 215 -2.81 12.02 -8.13
N GLY A 216 -3.01 11.18 -7.11
CA GLY A 216 -4.28 11.14 -6.42
C GLY A 216 -4.34 10.16 -5.26
N VAL A 217 -5.37 10.37 -4.43
CA VAL A 217 -5.71 9.55 -3.28
C VAL A 217 -6.42 8.28 -3.74
N LEU A 218 -6.03 7.14 -3.18
CA LEU A 218 -6.61 5.83 -3.49
C LEU A 218 -7.42 5.28 -2.31
N MET A 219 -7.00 5.57 -1.09
CA MET A 219 -7.60 5.04 0.12
C MET A 219 -7.58 6.10 1.22
N ILE A 220 -8.69 6.16 1.94
CA ILE A 220 -8.84 6.94 3.17
C ILE A 220 -9.45 6.00 4.21
N GLU A 221 -8.93 6.05 5.43
CA GLU A 221 -9.49 5.40 6.61
C GLU A 221 -9.33 6.36 7.79
N GLY A 222 -10.36 6.55 8.60
CA GLY A 222 -10.23 7.43 9.74
C GLY A 222 -11.49 7.63 10.57
N VAL A 223 -11.29 8.32 11.69
CA VAL A 223 -12.32 8.73 12.64
C VAL A 223 -12.18 10.24 12.87
N ALA A 224 -13.32 10.92 13.02
CA ALA A 224 -13.35 12.35 13.30
C ALA A 224 -14.45 12.67 14.32
N ASP A 225 -14.19 13.64 15.21
CA ASP A 225 -15.17 14.14 16.17
C ASP A 225 -16.03 15.25 15.54
N PHE A 226 -17.04 14.82 14.77
CA PHE A 226 -18.03 15.69 14.12
C PHE A 226 -17.44 16.91 13.38
N LEU A 227 -16.29 16.74 12.73
CA LEU A 227 -15.63 17.81 12.00
C LEU A 227 -16.41 18.22 10.74
N PRO A 228 -16.43 19.52 10.39
CA PRO A 228 -17.01 20.00 9.14
C PRO A 228 -16.35 19.38 7.89
N GLU A 229 -17.13 19.21 6.82
CA GLU A 229 -16.66 18.64 5.56
C GLU A 229 -15.46 19.38 4.96
N ASP A 230 -15.42 20.72 5.09
CA ASP A 230 -14.31 21.51 4.55
C ASP A 230 -12.98 21.25 5.27
N ILE A 231 -13.03 20.96 6.58
CA ILE A 231 -11.86 20.53 7.36
C ILE A 231 -11.41 19.14 6.92
N MET A 232 -12.35 18.21 6.69
CA MET A 232 -12.02 16.86 6.19
C MET A 232 -11.33 16.91 4.83
N VAL A 233 -11.81 17.73 3.88
CA VAL A 233 -11.19 17.90 2.56
C VAL A 233 -9.78 18.49 2.69
N LYS A 234 -9.60 19.50 3.55
CA LYS A 234 -8.28 20.09 3.82
C LYS A 234 -7.31 19.07 4.44
N ALA A 235 -7.79 18.21 5.34
CA ALA A 235 -6.97 17.15 5.94
C ALA A 235 -6.49 16.15 4.89
N VAL A 236 -7.36 15.74 3.96
CA VAL A 236 -6.98 14.86 2.85
C VAL A 236 -5.91 15.51 1.98
N GLN A 237 -6.07 16.79 1.63
CA GLN A 237 -5.07 17.53 0.84
C GLN A 237 -3.73 17.63 1.58
N PHE A 238 -3.77 17.95 2.88
CA PHE A 238 -2.59 18.05 3.72
C PHE A 238 -1.81 16.72 3.79
N GLY A 239 -2.50 15.59 3.94
CA GLY A 239 -1.88 14.27 3.88
C GLY A 239 -1.34 13.94 2.48
N HIS A 240 -2.09 14.28 1.42
CA HIS A 240 -1.68 14.02 0.03
C HIS A 240 -0.43 14.80 -0.38
N ASP A 241 -0.23 16.00 0.13
CA ASP A 241 0.97 16.78 -0.17
C ASP A 241 2.24 16.11 0.37
N ALA A 242 2.18 15.46 1.54
CA ALA A 242 3.29 14.65 2.05
C ALA A 242 3.51 13.37 1.22
N ILE A 243 2.42 12.72 0.78
CA ILE A 243 2.44 11.51 -0.06
C ILE A 243 3.19 11.77 -1.37
N LYS A 244 2.97 12.92 -2.02
CA LYS A 244 3.66 13.30 -3.27
C LYS A 244 5.18 13.26 -3.10
N VAL A 245 5.70 13.86 -2.03
CA VAL A 245 7.15 13.93 -1.76
C VAL A 245 7.74 12.54 -1.56
N ILE A 246 7.04 11.65 -0.85
CA ILE A 246 7.48 10.27 -0.66
C ILE A 246 7.46 9.52 -2.00
N CYS A 247 6.38 9.62 -2.78
CA CYS A 247 6.26 8.97 -4.09
C CYS A 247 7.36 9.43 -5.06
N GLU A 248 7.67 10.73 -5.11
CA GLU A 248 8.76 11.27 -5.93
C GLU A 248 10.12 10.68 -5.52
N GLY A 249 10.38 10.58 -4.21
CA GLY A 249 11.56 9.92 -3.69
C GLY A 249 11.64 8.44 -4.07
N LEU A 250 10.52 7.70 -4.00
CA LEU A 250 10.44 6.29 -4.37
C LEU A 250 10.68 6.07 -5.88
N GLU A 251 10.12 6.94 -6.73
CA GLU A 251 10.37 6.91 -8.17
C GLU A 251 11.87 7.10 -8.46
N GLU A 252 12.53 8.04 -7.77
CA GLU A 252 13.97 8.26 -7.93
C GLU A 252 14.81 7.08 -7.40
N LEU A 253 14.43 6.52 -6.24
CA LEU A 253 15.08 5.33 -5.69
C LEU A 253 15.02 4.15 -6.67
N GLY A 254 13.87 3.93 -7.31
CA GLY A 254 13.71 2.86 -8.31
C GLY A 254 14.60 3.06 -9.55
N LYS A 255 14.78 4.31 -10.01
CA LYS A 255 15.71 4.62 -11.12
C LYS A 255 17.16 4.33 -10.73
N VAL A 256 17.58 4.77 -9.55
CA VAL A 256 18.96 4.59 -9.06
C VAL A 256 19.26 3.11 -8.78
N ALA A 257 18.29 2.35 -8.26
CA ALA A 257 18.39 0.92 -8.01
C ALA A 257 18.29 0.05 -9.28
N GLY A 258 17.90 0.62 -10.43
CA GLY A 258 17.78 -0.09 -11.69
C GLY A 258 16.58 -1.03 -11.78
N THR A 259 15.50 -0.75 -11.03
CA THR A 259 14.31 -1.64 -10.91
C THR A 259 13.11 -1.14 -11.72
N THR A 260 13.36 -0.34 -12.75
CA THR A 260 12.31 0.26 -13.59
C THR A 260 11.68 -0.74 -14.56
N GLU A 261 12.38 -1.82 -14.91
CA GLU A 261 11.85 -2.87 -15.77
C GLU A 261 10.92 -3.78 -14.97
N LYS A 262 9.68 -3.93 -15.44
CA LYS A 262 8.64 -4.77 -14.81
C LYS A 262 8.34 -5.97 -15.70
N LYS A 263 8.04 -7.10 -15.07
CA LYS A 263 7.63 -8.33 -15.75
C LYS A 263 6.20 -8.14 -16.27
N THR A 264 6.08 -7.97 -17.58
CA THR A 264 4.81 -7.72 -18.28
C THR A 264 4.54 -8.73 -19.40
N ASP A 265 5.57 -9.51 -19.75
CA ASP A 265 5.55 -10.57 -20.77
C ASP A 265 4.68 -11.77 -20.41
N THR A 266 4.32 -11.92 -19.12
CA THR A 266 3.50 -13.01 -18.59
C THR A 266 2.10 -12.55 -18.16
N LEU A 267 1.69 -11.33 -18.52
CA LEU A 267 0.34 -10.87 -18.26
C LEU A 267 -0.65 -11.67 -19.11
N VAL A 268 -1.72 -12.14 -18.47
CA VAL A 268 -2.82 -12.80 -19.16
C VAL A 268 -3.66 -11.72 -19.84
N GLU A 269 -3.58 -11.68 -21.16
CA GLU A 269 -4.41 -10.82 -22.01
C GLU A 269 -5.60 -11.59 -22.59
N PHE A 270 -6.69 -10.88 -22.86
CA PHE A 270 -7.82 -11.47 -23.58
C PHE A 270 -7.49 -11.59 -25.08
N PRO A 271 -7.96 -12.66 -25.76
CA PRO A 271 -7.84 -12.76 -27.20
C PRO A 271 -8.42 -11.54 -27.92
N GLU A 272 -7.74 -11.10 -28.99
CA GLU A 272 -8.20 -9.99 -29.83
C GLU A 272 -9.59 -10.31 -30.42
N GLY A 273 -10.52 -9.35 -30.38
CA GLY A 273 -11.88 -9.52 -30.89
C GLY A 273 -12.85 -10.26 -29.95
N LEU A 274 -12.38 -10.89 -28.87
CA LEU A 274 -13.27 -11.60 -27.93
C LEU A 274 -14.27 -10.65 -27.26
N GLN A 275 -13.81 -9.46 -26.84
CA GLN A 275 -14.69 -8.46 -26.23
C GLN A 275 -15.80 -8.03 -27.20
N GLU A 276 -15.46 -7.78 -28.46
CA GLU A 276 -16.42 -7.38 -29.50
C GLU A 276 -17.46 -8.48 -29.75
N ALA A 277 -17.03 -9.74 -29.83
CA ALA A 277 -17.93 -10.89 -30.00
C ALA A 277 -18.87 -11.09 -28.80
N VAL A 278 -18.38 -10.87 -27.58
CA VAL A 278 -19.22 -10.89 -26.37
C VAL A 278 -20.22 -9.74 -26.40
N ASP A 279 -19.80 -8.53 -26.77
CA ASP A 279 -20.67 -7.36 -26.84
C ASP A 279 -21.80 -7.57 -27.87
N GLU A 280 -21.51 -8.12 -29.05
CA GLU A 280 -22.53 -8.42 -30.07
C GLU A 280 -23.60 -9.42 -29.56
N LEU A 281 -23.22 -10.40 -28.75
CA LEU A 281 -24.13 -11.43 -28.23
C LEU A 281 -24.91 -10.99 -26.99
N ALA A 282 -24.27 -10.22 -26.11
CA ALA A 282 -24.75 -9.99 -24.75
C ALA A 282 -25.26 -8.57 -24.49
N LEU A 283 -24.74 -7.55 -25.17
CA LEU A 283 -24.93 -6.15 -24.78
C LEU A 283 -26.40 -5.75 -24.73
N GLU A 284 -27.17 -6.01 -25.80
CA GLU A 284 -28.61 -5.69 -25.86
C GLU A 284 -29.39 -6.40 -24.75
N LYS A 285 -29.04 -7.65 -24.44
CA LYS A 285 -29.71 -8.44 -23.39
C LYS A 285 -29.42 -7.91 -21.99
N VAL A 286 -28.18 -7.47 -21.77
CA VAL A 286 -27.76 -6.86 -20.50
C VAL A 286 -28.46 -5.51 -20.31
N ASP A 287 -28.53 -4.69 -21.37
CA ASP A 287 -29.24 -3.41 -21.35
C ASP A 287 -30.74 -3.60 -21.05
N ASP A 288 -31.39 -4.56 -21.74
CA ASP A 288 -32.79 -4.90 -21.51
C ASP A 288 -33.06 -5.39 -20.08
N MET A 289 -32.17 -6.22 -19.52
CA MET A 289 -32.26 -6.71 -18.14
C MET A 289 -32.28 -5.53 -17.14
N PHE A 290 -31.39 -4.56 -17.32
CA PHE A 290 -31.33 -3.38 -16.44
C PHE A 290 -32.49 -2.40 -16.67
N ALA A 291 -32.95 -2.23 -17.91
CA ALA A 291 -34.05 -1.34 -18.27
C ALA A 291 -35.43 -1.86 -17.78
N ASN A 292 -35.69 -3.17 -17.90
CA ASN A 292 -37.01 -3.76 -17.66
C ASN A 292 -37.24 -4.29 -16.23
N GLY A 293 -36.40 -3.87 -15.28
CA GLY A 293 -36.65 -4.07 -13.85
C GLY A 293 -35.90 -5.23 -13.18
N GLY A 294 -34.98 -5.91 -13.89
CA GLY A 294 -34.03 -6.84 -13.28
C GLY A 294 -33.24 -6.17 -12.15
N GLY A 295 -32.94 -4.87 -12.27
CA GLY A 295 -32.23 -4.10 -11.24
C GLY A 295 -32.94 -3.92 -9.89
N LYS A 296 -34.23 -4.28 -9.76
CA LYS A 296 -34.98 -4.13 -8.48
C LYS A 296 -34.86 -5.34 -7.55
N ASP A 297 -34.63 -6.54 -8.11
CA ASP A 297 -34.37 -7.77 -7.36
C ASP A 297 -32.99 -8.33 -7.75
N LYS A 298 -32.03 -8.18 -6.83
CA LYS A 298 -30.65 -8.66 -7.02
C LYS A 298 -30.58 -10.15 -7.34
N THR A 299 -31.53 -10.95 -6.86
CA THR A 299 -31.54 -12.41 -7.08
C THR A 299 -31.94 -12.73 -8.51
N ALA A 300 -32.98 -12.05 -9.01
CA ALA A 300 -33.47 -12.21 -10.37
C ALA A 300 -32.43 -11.71 -11.40
N ALA A 301 -31.86 -10.51 -11.20
CA ALA A 301 -30.77 -10.00 -12.04
C ALA A 301 -29.57 -10.96 -12.06
N GLY A 302 -29.18 -11.51 -10.91
CA GLY A 302 -28.08 -12.46 -10.86
C GLY A 302 -28.37 -13.76 -11.62
N ALA A 303 -29.62 -14.23 -11.64
CA ALA A 303 -30.01 -15.42 -12.39
C ALA A 303 -30.02 -15.17 -13.91
N GLU A 304 -30.55 -14.02 -14.34
CA GLU A 304 -30.57 -13.61 -15.73
C GLU A 304 -29.15 -13.37 -16.27
N MET A 305 -28.30 -12.68 -15.51
CA MET A 305 -26.88 -12.49 -15.86
C MET A 305 -26.14 -13.82 -16.02
N ARG A 306 -26.36 -14.80 -15.13
CA ARG A 306 -25.78 -16.15 -15.28
C ARG A 306 -26.29 -16.86 -16.54
N SER A 307 -27.54 -16.64 -16.93
CA SER A 307 -28.08 -17.19 -18.18
C SER A 307 -27.42 -16.56 -19.42
N ILE A 308 -27.21 -15.25 -19.41
CA ILE A 308 -26.51 -14.53 -20.49
C ILE A 308 -25.05 -15.01 -20.57
N GLN A 309 -24.36 -15.11 -19.43
CA GLN A 309 -22.99 -15.64 -19.36
C GLN A 309 -22.89 -17.06 -19.92
N LYS A 310 -23.80 -17.95 -19.49
CA LYS A 310 -23.83 -19.34 -19.99
C LYS A 310 -24.02 -19.39 -21.51
N MET A 311 -24.92 -18.56 -22.05
CA MET A 311 -25.15 -18.47 -23.50
C MET A 311 -23.89 -18.01 -24.25
N CYS A 312 -23.17 -17.00 -23.73
CA CYS A 312 -21.93 -16.53 -24.34
C CYS A 312 -20.86 -17.63 -24.33
N ILE A 313 -20.70 -18.33 -23.21
CA ILE A 313 -19.73 -19.43 -23.08
C ILE A 313 -20.08 -20.59 -24.03
N GLU A 314 -21.35 -20.97 -24.14
CA GLU A 314 -21.78 -22.04 -25.04
C GLU A 314 -21.64 -21.68 -26.52
N THR A 315 -21.81 -20.41 -26.87
CA THR A 315 -21.74 -19.93 -28.26
C THR A 315 -20.28 -19.72 -28.70
N LEU A 316 -19.51 -18.99 -27.90
CA LEU A 316 -18.12 -18.64 -28.22
C LEU A 316 -17.13 -19.72 -27.85
N GLY A 317 -17.37 -20.49 -26.78
CA GLY A 317 -16.49 -21.60 -26.39
C GLY A 317 -16.59 -22.85 -27.26
N ALA A 318 -17.51 -22.85 -28.24
CA ALA A 318 -17.63 -23.89 -29.26
C ALA A 318 -16.87 -23.55 -30.55
N GLU A 319 -16.41 -22.31 -30.69
CA GLU A 319 -15.54 -21.83 -31.76
C GLU A 319 -14.11 -21.77 -31.15
N ASP A 320 -13.28 -22.78 -31.46
CA ASP A 320 -11.94 -23.01 -30.85
C ASP A 320 -11.04 -21.76 -30.71
#